data_AF-A0A243S570-F1
#
_entry.id   AF-A0A243S570-F1
#
_cell.length_a   1.000
_cell.length_b   1.000
_cell.length_c   1.000
_cell.angle_alpha   90.00
_cell.angle_beta   90.00
_cell.angle_gamma   90.00
#
_symmetry.space_group_name_H-M   'P 1'
#
loop_
_entity.id
_entity.type
_entity.pdbx_description
1 polymer ?
#
loop_
_entity_poly.entity_id
_entity_poly.type
_entity_poly.pdbx_seq_one_letter_code
_entity_poly.pdbx_strand_id
1 'polypeptide(L)' 'MKVPSVFPELLLKIQISSSGQLWEVSLDYQGHEASLVSGDLSEETLNYLAFLVRTHLFEWWHTKDTEKFSARMGKRLD' A
#
# COMPACT_ATOMS: atom_id res chain seq x y z
N MET A 1 -18.76 -28.04 9.26
CA MET A 1 -18.71 -27.20 8.05
C MET A 1 -17.47 -26.31 8.17
N LYS A 2 -16.45 -26.45 7.31
CA LYS A 2 -15.30 -25.53 7.32
C LYS A 2 -15.69 -24.29 6.53
N VAL A 3 -15.71 -23.13 7.19
CA VAL A 3 -15.87 -21.84 6.51
C VAL A 3 -14.61 -21.66 5.64
N PRO A 4 -14.73 -21.39 4.33
CA PRO A 4 -13.57 -21.09 3.50
C PRO A 4 -12.92 -19.82 4.03
N SER A 5 -11.60 -19.86 4.23
CA SER A 5 -10.82 -18.68 4.60
C SER A 5 -10.99 -17.62 3.52
N VAL A 6 -11.63 -16.49 3.86
CA VAL A 6 -11.68 -15.32 2.99
C VAL A 6 -10.40 -14.54 3.23
N PHE A 7 -9.58 -14.41 2.20
CA PHE A 7 -8.40 -13.54 2.22
C PHE A 7 -8.78 -12.24 1.52
N PRO A 8 -9.03 -11.14 2.25
CA PRO A 8 -9.31 -9.87 1.62
C PRO A 8 -8.07 -9.37 0.87
N GLU A 9 -8.31 -8.51 -0.13
CA GLU A 9 -7.29 -7.68 -0.76
C GLU A 9 -7.47 -6.24 -0.26
N LEU A 10 -6.37 -5.55 0.01
CA LEU A 10 -6.38 -4.14 0.39
C LEU A 10 -5.51 -3.35 -0.57
N LEU A 11 -6.14 -2.49 -1.37
CA LEU A 11 -5.47 -1.59 -2.29
C LEU A 11 -5.51 -0.15 -1.75
N LEU A 12 -4.35 0.41 -1.40
CA LEU A 12 -4.20 1.84 -1.14
C LEU A 12 -3.67 2.56 -2.38
N LYS A 13 -4.40 3.60 -2.80
CA LYS A 13 -3.94 4.53 -3.84
C LYS A 13 -3.62 5.88 -3.21
N ILE A 14 -2.39 6.34 -3.40
CA ILE A 14 -1.87 7.54 -2.75
C ILE A 14 -1.34 8.48 -3.82
N GLN A 15 -1.82 9.72 -3.82
CA GLN A 15 -1.24 10.77 -4.65
C GLN A 15 -0.12 11.48 -3.88
N ILE A 16 1.05 11.55 -4.50
CA ILE A 16 2.26 12.12 -3.90
C ILE A 16 2.78 13.21 -4.83
N SER A 17 2.96 14.41 -4.27
CA SER A 17 3.64 15.51 -4.93
C SER A 17 5.00 15.72 -4.28
N SER A 18 6.08 15.60 -5.04
CA SER A 18 7.45 15.80 -4.54
C SER A 18 8.36 16.32 -5.65
N SER A 19 9.16 17.36 -5.34
CA SER A 19 10.13 17.95 -6.28
C SER A 19 9.56 18.31 -7.66
N GLY A 20 8.32 18.79 -7.71
CA GLY A 20 7.64 19.16 -8.95
C GLY A 20 7.13 17.99 -9.79
N GLN A 21 7.09 16.78 -9.22
CA GLN A 21 6.51 15.59 -9.83
C GLN A 21 5.26 15.17 -9.07
N LEU A 22 4.18 14.85 -9.81
CA LEU A 22 2.96 14.27 -9.30
C LEU A 22 2.84 12.79 -9.68
N TRP A 23 2.63 11.95 -8.66
CA TRP A 23 2.55 10.50 -8.80
C TRP A 23 1.28 9.95 -8.16
N GLU A 24 0.67 8.94 -8.77
CA GLU A 24 -0.27 8.02 -8.13
C GLU A 24 0.47 6.71 -7.85
N VAL A 25 0.50 6.28 -6.59
CA VAL A 25 1.15 5.05 -6.14
C VAL A 25 0.10 4.08 -5.63
N SER A 26 0.14 2.85 -6.12
CA SER A 26 -0.73 1.75 -5.70
C SER A 26 0.05 0.79 -4.82
N LEU A 27 -0.39 0.61 -3.57
CA LEU A 27 0.13 -0.37 -2.62
C LEU A 27 -0.91 -1.47 -2.44
N ASP A 28 -0.57 -2.68 -2.89
CA ASP A 28 -1.43 -3.87 -2.81
C ASP A 28 -0.96 -4.74 -1.63
N TYR A 29 -1.81 -4.86 -0.62
CA TYR A 29 -1.61 -5.68 0.56
C TYR A 29 -2.48 -6.93 0.45
N GLN A 30 -1.89 -8.09 0.73
CA GLN A 30 -2.56 -9.38 0.60
C GLN A 30 -2.45 -10.20 1.89
N GLY A 31 -3.38 -11.12 2.11
CA GLY A 31 -3.33 -12.07 3.23
C GLY A 31 -3.44 -11.39 4.59
N HIS A 32 -2.39 -11.46 5.40
CA HIS A 32 -2.42 -10.96 6.78
C HIS A 32 -2.56 -9.44 6.86
N GLU A 33 -1.82 -8.70 6.03
CA GLU A 33 -1.87 -7.23 6.03
C GLU A 33 -3.25 -6.71 5.60
N ALA A 34 -3.88 -7.38 4.64
CA ALA A 34 -5.25 -7.07 4.26
C ALA A 34 -6.27 -7.45 5.34
N SER A 35 -6.01 -8.50 6.12
CA SER A 35 -6.90 -8.89 7.22
C SER A 35 -6.94 -7.85 8.35
N LEU A 36 -5.92 -6.99 8.46
CA LEU A 36 -5.87 -5.89 9.42
C LEU A 36 -7.05 -4.95 9.27
N VAL A 37 -7.61 -4.81 8.06
CA VAL A 37 -8.72 -3.90 7.80
C VAL A 37 -10.10 -4.56 7.79
N SER A 38 -10.19 -5.78 8.32
CA SER A 38 -11.47 -6.47 8.46
C SER A 38 -12.21 -6.04 9.73
N GLY A 39 -13.41 -5.47 9.57
CA GLY A 39 -14.25 -4.99 10.67
C GLY A 39 -13.91 -3.58 11.16
N ASP A 40 -14.28 -3.25 12.40
CA ASP A 40 -14.01 -1.95 13.00
C ASP A 40 -12.51 -1.79 13.28
N LEU A 41 -11.91 -0.71 12.77
CA LEU A 41 -10.49 -0.42 12.88
C LEU A 41 -10.17 0.17 14.25
N SER A 42 -9.35 -0.55 15.03
CA SER A 42 -8.77 0.01 16.26
C SER A 42 -7.70 1.06 15.95
N GLU A 43 -7.44 1.96 16.89
CA GLU A 43 -6.36 2.96 16.78
C GLU A 43 -4.99 2.30 16.60
N GLU A 44 -4.73 1.18 17.28
CA GLU A 44 -3.50 0.41 17.14
C GLU A 44 -3.33 -0.11 15.70
N THR A 45 -4.39 -0.68 15.14
CA THR A 45 -4.41 -1.20 13.76
C THR A 45 -4.19 -0.08 12.74
N LEU A 46 -4.80 1.09 12.94
CA LEU A 46 -4.59 2.27 12.09
C LEU A 46 -3.15 2.76 12.16
N ASN A 47 -2.57 2.84 13.35
CA ASN A 47 -1.18 3.26 13.54
C ASN A 47 -0.21 2.28 12.87
N TYR A 48 -0.47 0.98 12.97
CA TYR A 48 0.33 -0.03 12.30
C TYR A 48 0.21 0.04 10.78
N LEU A 49 -1.00 0.21 10.23
CA LEU A 49 -1.21 0.40 8.80
C LEU A 49 -0.49 1.66 8.29
N ALA A 50 -0.56 2.76 9.04
CA ALA A 50 0.14 4.00 8.70
C ALA A 50 1.67 3.79 8.67
N PHE A 51 2.21 3.01 9.61
CA PHE A 51 3.62 2.63 9.60
C PHE A 51 3.99 1.79 8.36
N LEU A 52 3.20 0.77 8.01
CA LEU A 52 3.43 -0.06 6.83
C LEU A 52 3.39 0.77 5.54
N VAL A 53 2.39 1.63 5.39
CA VAL A 53 2.25 2.52 4.23
C VAL A 53 3.48 3.42 4.11
N ARG A 54 3.93 4.03 5.21
CA ARG A 54 5.11 4.89 5.19
C ARG A 54 6.37 4.16 4.76
N THR A 55 6.58 2.93 5.26
CA THR A 55 7.73 2.09 4.93
C THR A 55 7.71 1.71 3.44
N HIS A 56 6.60 1.15 2.95
CA HIS A 56 6.50 0.75 1.55
C HIS A 56 6.59 1.93 0.57
N LEU A 57 6.04 3.09 0.91
CA LEU A 57 6.21 4.30 0.11
C LEU A 57 7.67 4.76 0.03
N PHE A 58 8.40 4.70 1.15
CA PHE A 58 9.81 5.06 1.19
C PHE A 58 10.64 4.11 0.32
N GLU A 59 10.43 2.80 0.47
CA GLU A 59 11.09 1.77 -0.34
C GLU A 59 10.77 1.93 -1.83
N TRP A 60 9.49 2.14 -2.17
CA TRP A 60 9.06 2.41 -3.54
C TRP A 60 9.77 3.65 -4.11
N TRP A 61 9.81 4.77 -3.38
CA TRP A 61 10.45 5.99 -3.88
C TRP A 61 11.93 5.79 -4.23
N HIS A 62 12.63 4.96 -3.46
CA HIS A 62 14.05 4.66 -3.68
C HIS A 62 14.28 3.66 -4.81
N THR A 63 13.28 2.86 -5.18
CA THR A 63 13.42 1.75 -6.14
C THR A 63 12.60 1.89 -7.42
N LYS A 64 11.72 2.89 -7.53
CA LYS A 64 10.74 3.05 -8.63
C LYS A 64 11.33 3.07 -10.05
N ASP A 65 12.60 3.43 -10.23
CA ASP A 65 13.26 3.48 -11.55
C ASP A 65 14.35 2.41 -11.71
N THR A 66 14.61 1.61 -10.66
CA THR A 66 15.66 0.60 -10.64
C THR A 66 15.08 -0.82 -10.60
N GLU A 67 13.91 -1.00 -10.00
CA GLU A 67 13.24 -2.29 -9.85
C GLU A 67 11.93 -2.36 -10.64
N LYS A 68 11.78 -3.42 -11.44
CA LYS A 68 10.60 -3.61 -12.32
C LYS A 68 9.28 -3.66 -11.55
N PHE A 69 9.28 -4.18 -10.33
CA PHE A 69 8.08 -4.27 -9.51
C PHE A 69 7.65 -2.88 -9.04
N SER A 70 8.55 -2.15 -8.38
CA SER A 70 8.33 -0.77 -7.93
C SER A 70 7.94 0.19 -9.06
N ALA A 71 8.54 0.04 -10.25
CA ALA A 71 8.18 0.82 -11.43
C ALA A 71 6.71 0.66 -11.85
N ARG A 72 6.09 -0.51 -11.62
CA ARG A 72 4.69 -0.78 -11.96
C ARG A 72 3.71 -0.27 -10.91
N MET A 73 4.19 0.00 -9.69
CA MET A 73 3.36 0.50 -8.59
C MET A 73 3.02 1.98 -8.74
N GLY A 74 3.86 2.74 -9.45
CA GLY A 74 3.72 4.19 -9.60
C GLY A 74 3.33 4.60 -11.02
N LYS A 75 2.40 5.54 -11.13
CA LYS A 75 2.04 6.22 -12.38
C LYS A 75 2.27 7.71 -12.23
N ARG A 76 3.08 8.29 -13.11
CA ARG A 76 3.26 9.75 -13.20
C ARG A 76 2.01 10.41 -13.80
N LEU A 77 1.55 11.51 -13.21
CA LEU A 77 0.31 12.20 -13.58
C LEU A 77 0.53 13.55 -14.28
N ASP A 78 1.76 14.05 -14.34
CA ASP A 78 2.16 15.27 -15.03
C ASP A 78 3.03 15.02 -16.28
#